data_AF-A0A9D7XPJ7-F1
#
_entry.id   AF-A0A9D7XPJ7-F1
#
_cell.length_a   1.000
_cell.length_b   1.000
_cell.length_c   1.000
_cell.angle_alpha   90.00
_cell.angle_beta   90.00
_cell.angle_gamma   90.00
#
_symmetry.space_group_name_H-M   'P 1'
#
loop_
_entity.id
_entity.type
_entity.pdbx_description
1 polymer ?
#
loop_
_entity_poly.entity_id
_entity_poly.type
_entity_poly.pdbx_seq_one_letter_code
_entity_poly.pdbx_strand_id
1 'polypeptide(L)' 'MNSLKKANEWSPFLKADTTSVVEYAGNDGEVGSTSTWKSQKMGKGEQTITAIYPMKSSNVHLKFFMPWGVK' A
#
# COMPACT_ATOMS: atom_id res chain seq x y z
N MET A 1 6.36 -16.02 -0.85
CA MET A 1 6.41 -15.10 -2.02
C MET A 1 6.03 -13.72 -1.48
N ASN A 2 6.94 -13.11 -0.72
CA ASN A 2 6.65 -11.98 0.19
C ASN A 2 7.20 -10.69 -0.40
N SER A 3 6.50 -10.06 -1.34
CA SER A 3 6.88 -8.73 -1.78
C SER A 3 5.64 -7.96 -2.16
N LEU A 4 5.26 -6.97 -1.35
CA LEU A 4 4.21 -6.02 -1.68
C LEU A 4 4.50 -5.35 -3.04
N LYS A 5 5.79 -5.15 -3.34
CA LYS A 5 6.29 -4.65 -4.62
C LYS A 5 5.87 -5.49 -5.84
N LYS A 6 5.86 -6.83 -5.74
CA LYS A 6 5.44 -7.73 -6.85
C LYS A 6 3.93 -7.76 -7.03
N ALA A 7 3.16 -7.61 -5.96
CA ALA A 7 1.70 -7.47 -6.06
C ALA A 7 1.31 -6.16 -6.79
N ASN A 8 2.12 -5.13 -6.57
CA ASN A 8 2.02 -3.85 -7.26
C ASN A 8 2.29 -3.98 -8.77
N GLU A 9 3.38 -4.63 -9.18
CA GLU A 9 3.70 -4.88 -10.60
C GLU A 9 2.64 -5.70 -11.34
N TRP A 10 1.93 -6.59 -10.64
CA TRP A 10 0.91 -7.44 -11.26
C TRP A 10 -0.47 -6.77 -11.38
N SER A 11 -0.69 -5.62 -10.74
CA SER A 11 -2.01 -4.99 -10.71
C SER A 11 -2.28 -4.21 -12.01
N PRO A 12 -3.37 -4.52 -12.74
CA PRO A 12 -3.71 -3.84 -14.00
C PRO A 12 -3.97 -2.33 -13.81
N PHE A 13 -4.32 -1.89 -12.61
CA PHE A 13 -4.49 -0.47 -12.27
C PHE A 13 -3.16 0.30 -12.26
N LEU A 14 -2.09 -0.29 -11.74
CA LEU A 14 -0.75 0.31 -11.78
C LEU A 14 -0.15 0.27 -13.18
N LYS A 15 -0.50 -0.75 -13.95
CA LYS A 15 -0.14 -0.84 -15.37
C LYS A 15 -0.89 0.18 -16.22
N ALA A 16 -2.14 0.51 -15.86
CA ALA A 16 -2.96 1.53 -16.51
C ALA A 16 -2.60 2.96 -16.06
N ASP A 17 -2.09 3.13 -14.84
CA ASP A 17 -1.63 4.40 -14.29
C ASP A 17 -0.09 4.42 -14.18
N THR A 18 0.57 4.79 -15.26
CA THR A 18 2.04 4.92 -15.35
C THR A 18 2.63 5.93 -14.37
N THR A 19 1.79 6.83 -13.82
CA THR A 19 2.17 7.85 -12.83
C THR A 19 1.93 7.43 -11.38
N SER A 20 1.47 6.20 -11.14
CA SER A 20 1.30 5.71 -9.78
C SER A 20 2.64 5.44 -9.13
N VAL A 21 2.88 6.08 -7.99
CA VAL A 21 4.08 5.91 -7.18
C VAL A 21 3.67 5.16 -5.92
N VAL A 22 4.30 4.02 -5.67
CA VAL A 22 4.13 3.30 -4.41
C VAL A 22 5.47 3.18 -3.73
N GLU A 23 5.53 3.74 -2.53
CA GLU A 23 6.69 3.78 -1.67
C GLU A 23 6.48 2.78 -0.53
N TYR A 24 7.50 1.99 -0.29
CA TYR A 24 7.54 1.03 0.82
C TYR A 24 8.66 1.50 1.75
N ALA A 25 8.29 1.82 2.98
CA ALA A 25 9.19 2.25 4.03
C ALA A 25 9.19 1.20 5.15
N GLY A 26 10.34 0.58 5.40
CA GLY A 26 10.50 -0.49 6.39
C GLY A 26 10.69 -1.86 5.74
N ASN A 27 10.81 -2.90 6.57
CA ASN A 27 11.07 -4.26 6.11
C ASN A 27 9.74 -4.98 5.87
N ASP A 28 9.46 -5.43 4.64
CA ASP A 28 8.20 -6.10 4.25
C ASP A 28 7.86 -7.27 5.21
N GLY A 29 6.77 -7.12 5.98
CA GLY A 29 6.31 -8.17 6.90
C GLY A 29 6.83 -8.05 8.34
N GLU A 30 7.29 -6.87 8.75
CA GLU A 30 7.63 -6.55 10.14
C GLU A 30 6.70 -5.47 10.73
N VAL A 31 6.63 -5.40 12.06
CA VAL A 31 5.90 -4.32 12.73
C VAL A 31 6.62 -3.00 12.44
N GLY A 32 5.90 -2.02 11.90
CA GLY A 32 6.46 -0.74 11.47
C GLY A 32 6.62 -0.59 9.94
N SER A 33 6.41 -1.66 9.14
CA SER A 33 6.38 -1.49 7.68
C SER A 33 5.26 -0.54 7.29
N THR A 34 5.58 0.43 6.45
CA THR A 34 4.64 1.42 5.92
C THR A 34 4.66 1.35 4.40
N SER A 35 3.49 1.35 3.79
CA SER A 35 3.29 1.28 2.36
C SER A 35 2.42 2.46 1.95
N THR A 36 2.99 3.41 1.25
CA THR A 36 2.30 4.62 0.82
C THR A 36 2.13 4.55 -0.69
N TRP A 37 0.90 4.66 -1.18
CA TRP A 37 0.64 4.77 -2.61
C TRP A 37 0.06 6.14 -2.94
N LYS A 38 0.50 6.68 -4.07
CA LYS A 38 0.03 7.92 -4.65
C LYS A 38 -0.22 7.70 -6.12
N SER A 39 -1.48 7.75 -6.51
CA SER A 39 -1.91 7.64 -7.89
C SER A 39 -2.86 8.76 -8.23
N GLN A 40 -2.81 9.23 -9.47
CA GLN A 40 -3.72 10.27 -9.95
C GLN A 40 -5.15 9.74 -10.13
N LYS A 41 -5.32 8.45 -10.49
CA LYS A 41 -6.64 7.82 -10.61
C LYS A 41 -7.06 7.03 -9.37
N MET A 42 -6.13 6.34 -8.68
CA MET A 42 -6.49 5.55 -7.49
C MET A 42 -6.47 6.36 -6.18
N GLY A 43 -6.00 7.60 -6.22
CA GLY A 43 -5.87 8.46 -5.05
C GLY A 43 -4.61 8.20 -4.24
N LYS A 44 -4.54 8.81 -3.05
CA LYS A 44 -3.42 8.69 -2.11
C LYS A 44 -3.86 7.96 -0.85
N GLY A 45 -3.13 6.91 -0.49
CA GLY A 45 -3.33 6.16 0.75
C GLY A 45 -2.00 5.69 1.35
N GLU A 46 -2.04 5.37 2.63
CA GLU A 46 -0.92 4.85 3.39
C GLU A 46 -1.41 3.69 4.25
N GLN A 47 -0.64 2.62 4.30
CA GLN A 47 -0.90 1.47 5.14
C GLN A 47 0.32 1.20 6.00
N THR A 48 0.17 1.29 7.32
CA THR A 48 1.24 0.99 8.28
C THR A 48 0.89 -0.26 9.08
N ILE A 49 1.79 -1.24 9.13
CA ILE A 49 1.64 -2.41 9.97
C ILE A 49 1.96 -2.01 11.41
N THR A 50 0.97 -2.08 12.29
CA THR A 50 1.11 -1.67 13.70
C THR A 50 1.33 -2.85 14.64
N ALA A 51 0.90 -4.06 14.24
CA ALA A 51 1.18 -5.28 14.96
C ALA A 51 1.15 -6.48 14.00
N ILE A 52 1.95 -7.50 14.28
CA ILE A 52 1.91 -8.78 13.58
C ILE A 52 1.83 -9.87 14.64
N TYR A 53 0.75 -10.64 14.61
CA TYR A 53 0.60 -11.85 15.40
C TYR A 53 0.97 -13.03 14.51
N PRO A 54 2.19 -13.59 14.65
CA PRO A 54 2.62 -14.71 13.84
C PRO A 54 1.62 -15.85 13.96
N MET A 55 1.21 -16.41 12.81
CA MET A 55 0.24 -17.52 12.71
C MET A 55 -1.20 -17.18 13.18
N LYS A 56 -1.52 -15.90 13.44
CA LYS A 56 -2.89 -15.47 13.79
C LYS A 56 -3.45 -14.38 12.86
N SER A 57 -2.84 -13.20 12.87
CA SER A 57 -3.38 -12.02 12.18
C SER A 57 -2.37 -10.87 12.19
N SER A 58 -2.46 -9.95 11.24
CA SER A 58 -1.70 -8.71 11.25
C SER A 58 -2.65 -7.53 11.41
N ASN A 59 -2.26 -6.57 12.24
CA ASN A 59 -2.98 -5.34 12.46
C ASN A 59 -2.34 -4.26 11.60
N VAL A 60 -3.14 -3.67 10.72
CA VAL A 60 -2.69 -2.65 9.79
C VAL A 60 -3.53 -1.40 9.98
N HIS A 61 -2.84 -0.26 10.07
CA HIS A 61 -3.44 1.05 10.12
C HIS A 61 -3.47 1.61 8.70
N LEU A 62 -4.66 1.65 8.14
CA LEU A 62 -4.92 2.14 6.80
C LEU A 62 -5.43 3.59 6.88
N LYS A 63 -4.69 4.52 6.29
CA LYS A 63 -5.04 5.95 6.19
C LYS A 63 -5.23 6.34 4.73
N PHE A 64 -6.43 6.76 4.37
CA PHE A 64 -6.69 7.35 3.06
C PHE A 64 -6.54 8.87 3.15
N PHE A 65 -5.67 9.45 2.33
CA PHE A 65 -5.28 10.85 2.44
C PHE A 65 -5.97 11.80 1.47
N MET A 66 -6.80 11.33 0.52
CA MET A 66 -7.69 12.20 -0.26
C MET A 66 -8.78 11.41 -0.99
N PRO A 67 -9.93 12.06 -1.28
CA PRO A 67 -11.19 11.38 -1.49
C PRO A 67 -11.38 10.89 -2.92
N TRP A 68 -12.19 9.85 -3.03
CA TRP A 68 -12.85 9.51 -4.28
C TRP A 68 -13.84 10.63 -4.63
N GLY A 69 -13.65 11.23 -5.81
CA GLY A 69 -14.63 12.06 -6.50
C GLY A 69 -14.47 13.58 -6.30
N VAL A 70 -13.88 14.25 -7.29
CA VAL A 70 -14.37 15.57 -7.67
C VAL A 70 -14.58 15.61 -9.19
N LYS A 71 -15.84 15.29 -9.53
CA LYS A 71 -16.61 15.51 -10.77
C LYS A 71 -16.32 14.66 -12.00
#